data_AF-A0A7Y8FG31-F1
#
_entry.id   AF-A0A7Y8FG31-F1
#
_cell.length_a   1.000
_cell.length_b   1.000
_cell.length_c   1.000
_cell.angle_alpha   90.00
_cell.angle_beta   90.00
_cell.angle_gamma   90.00
#
_symmetry.space_group_name_H-M   'P 1'
#
loop_
_entity.id
_entity.type
_entity.pdbx_description
1 polymer ?
#
loop_
_entity_poly.entity_id
_entity_poly.type
_entity_poly.pdbx_seq_one_letter_code
_entity_poly.pdbx_strand_id
1 'polypeptide(L)'
;EGLLHDASGTLLSGWVREEVGVTPWVSPWSWEGYDVIFNYDSPRQALASFFRAANRFSEEQLERHGRLADFSDTGPMKSRLYDIIDRDRNGKITAEELNDAMKFPAHVQSLSQLIIHYESEWLHEPHKWDALDELLGHSGSTPLLNWLAEKERIKQISWWNEVAPGVGLPAHGQVYHLHPVGLFTRFIGNPERQLITLAMLKKAKPSIADSYCDAILPYLNKYAALYEVNTPLRISHLLAQVGHESGFKVREENLNYTPVRMRKIFGCRNNEAGYDDSKDECISFPRLRPKLWSEPNTYANNPVSLGSYVYANRNGNGDEASREGYKYRGRGIIQLTGKSNYREYSRIHNQKDSSDPRDFLESPDLIITDLKYGVESAFVWWSMNRMNDWIARSYSIRTEENIVEHVADVSRRVNGGAIGLRERVSLFNELRSMIEVESSL
;
A
#
# COMPACT_ATOMS: atom_id res chain seq x y z
N GLU A 1 3.23 -2.95 -10.30
CA GLU A 1 4.10 -2.08 -11.12
C GLU A 1 5.54 -2.28 -10.67
N GLY A 2 6.53 -2.18 -11.56
CA GLY A 2 7.95 -2.43 -11.22
C GLY A 2 8.46 -3.86 -11.46
N LEU A 3 7.73 -4.67 -12.24
CA LEU A 3 8.05 -6.10 -12.48
C LEU A 3 8.73 -6.37 -13.82
N LEU A 4 8.86 -5.35 -14.68
CA LEU A 4 9.45 -5.49 -16.01
C LEU A 4 10.73 -4.68 -16.06
N HIS A 5 11.73 -5.21 -16.76
CA HIS A 5 13.03 -4.58 -16.95
C HIS A 5 13.52 -4.87 -18.37
N ASP A 6 14.41 -4.04 -18.90
CA ASP A 6 15.07 -4.30 -20.17
C ASP A 6 16.24 -5.29 -20.01
N ALA A 7 16.88 -5.69 -21.12
CA ALA A 7 18.03 -6.59 -21.09
C ALA A 7 19.23 -6.07 -20.28
N SER A 8 19.26 -4.77 -19.96
CA SER A 8 20.30 -4.15 -19.13
C SER A 8 19.98 -4.20 -17.63
N GLY A 9 18.76 -4.59 -17.24
CA GLY A 9 18.29 -4.62 -15.85
C GLY A 9 17.69 -3.28 -15.39
N THR A 10 17.43 -2.37 -16.32
CA THR A 10 16.77 -1.09 -16.02
C THR A 10 15.27 -1.34 -15.92
N LEU A 11 14.67 -0.96 -14.78
CA LEU A 11 13.24 -1.10 -14.55
C LEU A 11 12.46 -0.30 -15.60
N LEU A 12 11.55 -0.99 -16.28
CA LEU A 12 10.67 -0.41 -17.28
C LEU A 12 9.39 0.07 -16.60
N SER A 13 9.03 1.32 -16.85
CA SER A 13 7.73 1.88 -16.51
C SER A 13 7.02 2.32 -17.80
N GLY A 14 5.81 1.84 -18.04
CA GLY A 14 5.03 2.17 -19.23
C GLY A 14 3.85 1.23 -19.44
N TRP A 15 3.00 1.56 -20.41
CA TRP A 15 1.86 0.71 -20.80
C TRP A 15 2.31 -0.28 -21.87
N VAL A 16 2.13 -1.58 -21.62
CA VAL A 16 2.21 -2.61 -22.67
C VAL A 16 0.84 -2.70 -23.34
N ARG A 17 0.81 -2.63 -24.67
CA ARG A 17 -0.44 -2.81 -25.42
C ARG A 17 -0.86 -4.27 -25.33
N GLU A 18 -1.91 -4.54 -24.58
CA GLU A 18 -2.59 -5.82 -24.60
C GLU A 18 -3.37 -5.94 -25.92
N GLU A 19 -3.10 -6.97 -26.71
CA GLU A 19 -3.86 -7.21 -27.94
C GLU A 19 -5.27 -7.72 -27.59
N VAL A 20 -6.28 -6.94 -27.96
CA VAL A 20 -7.69 -7.27 -27.71
C VAL A 20 -8.09 -8.46 -28.58
N GLY A 21 -8.37 -9.61 -27.96
CA GLY A 21 -8.77 -10.86 -28.64
C GLY A 21 -8.36 -12.15 -27.92
N VAL A 22 -7.56 -12.07 -26.86
CA VAL A 22 -6.97 -13.23 -26.17
C VAL A 22 -7.44 -13.31 -24.72
N THR A 23 -8.74 -13.19 -24.42
CA THR A 23 -9.22 -13.47 -23.04
C THR A 23 -8.97 -14.96 -22.75
N PRO A 24 -8.01 -15.32 -21.89
CA PRO A 24 -7.72 -16.71 -21.66
C PRO A 24 -8.88 -17.32 -20.86
N TRP A 25 -9.39 -18.47 -21.30
CA TRP A 25 -10.26 -19.29 -20.46
C TRP A 25 -9.40 -19.87 -19.35
N VAL A 26 -9.50 -19.25 -18.17
CA VAL A 26 -8.78 -19.69 -16.98
C VAL A 26 -9.74 -20.46 -16.06
N SER A 27 -9.21 -21.51 -15.44
CA SER A 27 -9.93 -22.28 -14.42
C SER A 27 -10.25 -21.38 -13.20
N PRO A 28 -11.35 -21.61 -12.46
CA PRO A 28 -11.56 -20.98 -11.14
C PRO A 28 -10.41 -21.20 -10.15
N TRP A 29 -9.54 -22.19 -10.42
CA TRP A 29 -8.35 -22.51 -9.66
C TRP A 29 -7.06 -21.98 -10.28
N SER A 30 -7.12 -21.11 -11.30
CA SER A 30 -5.94 -20.48 -11.88
C SER A 30 -5.34 -19.47 -10.92
N TRP A 31 -4.03 -19.54 -10.72
CA TRP A 31 -3.30 -18.59 -9.89
C TRP A 31 -2.53 -17.64 -10.79
N GLU A 32 -2.97 -16.39 -10.84
CA GLU A 32 -2.40 -15.40 -11.75
C GLU A 32 -0.90 -15.17 -11.48
N GLY A 33 -0.10 -15.29 -12.54
CA GLY A 33 1.35 -15.16 -12.54
C GLY A 33 2.12 -16.37 -11.96
N TYR A 34 1.45 -17.46 -11.58
CA TYR A 34 2.12 -18.70 -11.18
C TYR A 34 2.34 -19.63 -12.37
N ASP A 35 3.56 -20.15 -12.47
CA ASP A 35 3.92 -21.14 -13.47
C ASP A 35 3.94 -22.53 -12.81
N VAL A 36 3.16 -23.46 -13.35
CA VAL A 36 3.16 -24.86 -12.92
C VAL A 36 4.12 -25.65 -13.80
N ILE A 37 5.20 -26.14 -13.20
CA ILE A 37 6.20 -26.97 -13.86
C ILE A 37 5.99 -28.42 -13.44
N PHE A 38 5.78 -29.31 -14.40
CA PHE A 38 5.77 -30.74 -14.13
C PHE A 38 7.19 -31.29 -14.31
N ASN A 39 7.82 -31.68 -13.20
CA ASN A 39 9.16 -32.25 -13.21
C ASN A 39 9.08 -33.78 -13.21
N TYR A 40 9.85 -34.42 -14.09
CA TYR A 40 9.85 -35.89 -14.27
C TYR A 40 11.24 -36.50 -14.06
N ASP A 41 12.20 -35.71 -13.60
CA ASP A 41 13.57 -36.15 -13.38
C ASP A 41 13.63 -37.23 -12.30
N SER A 42 14.34 -38.33 -12.57
CA SER A 42 14.72 -39.27 -11.51
C SER A 42 15.92 -38.75 -10.72
N PRO A 43 16.09 -39.16 -9.44
CA PRO A 43 17.28 -38.83 -8.65
C PRO A 43 18.59 -39.18 -9.37
N ARG A 44 18.58 -40.26 -10.15
CA ARG A 44 19.74 -40.71 -10.94
C ARG A 44 20.09 -39.73 -12.06
N GLN A 45 19.09 -39.21 -12.78
CA GLN A 45 19.30 -38.19 -13.82
C GLN A 45 19.79 -36.87 -13.20
N ALA A 46 19.16 -36.44 -12.11
CA ALA A 46 19.55 -35.22 -11.39
C ALA A 46 20.98 -35.31 -10.85
N LEU A 47 21.39 -36.44 -10.27
CA LEU A 47 22.75 -36.65 -9.77
C LEU A 47 23.79 -36.67 -10.90
N ALA A 48 23.48 -37.35 -12.02
CA ALA A 48 24.37 -37.37 -13.18
C ALA A 48 24.60 -35.96 -13.73
N SER A 49 23.52 -35.18 -13.84
CA SER A 49 23.56 -33.79 -14.24
C SER A 49 24.37 -32.92 -13.26
N PHE A 50 24.18 -33.09 -11.95
CA PHE A 50 24.99 -32.40 -10.94
C PHE A 50 26.48 -32.75 -11.05
N PHE A 51 26.84 -34.03 -11.23
CA PHE A 51 28.23 -34.45 -11.40
C PHE A 51 28.85 -33.89 -12.67
N ARG A 52 28.09 -33.81 -13.77
CA ARG A 52 28.53 -33.13 -14.99
C ARG A 52 28.80 -31.65 -14.73
N ALA A 53 27.86 -30.92 -14.14
CA ALA A 53 28.01 -29.49 -13.84
C ALA A 53 29.19 -29.21 -12.89
N ALA A 54 29.45 -30.11 -11.94
CA ALA A 54 30.55 -30.01 -10.99
C ALA A 54 31.89 -30.54 -11.54
N ASN A 55 31.98 -30.91 -12.82
CA ASN A 55 33.15 -31.53 -13.47
C ASN A 55 33.70 -32.75 -12.69
N ARG A 56 32.81 -33.59 -12.16
CA ARG A 56 33.16 -34.80 -11.38
C ARG A 56 33.27 -36.07 -12.21
N PHE A 57 32.84 -36.07 -13.47
CA PHE A 57 32.99 -37.21 -14.35
C PHE A 57 34.35 -37.22 -15.05
N SER A 58 34.96 -38.41 -15.16
CA SER A 58 36.02 -38.66 -16.14
C SER A 58 35.45 -38.69 -17.58
N GLU A 59 36.33 -38.68 -18.59
CA GLU A 59 35.91 -38.80 -20.00
C GLU A 59 35.08 -40.07 -20.24
N GLU A 60 35.51 -41.22 -19.71
CA GLU A 60 34.77 -42.49 -19.81
C GLU A 60 33.39 -42.42 -19.12
N GLN A 61 33.30 -41.74 -17.97
CA GLN A 61 32.03 -41.56 -17.26
C GLN A 61 31.10 -40.59 -17.99
N LEU A 62 31.64 -39.56 -18.66
CA LEU A 62 30.87 -38.68 -19.53
C LEU A 62 30.30 -39.44 -20.73
N GLU A 63 31.06 -40.32 -21.37
CA GLU A 63 30.55 -41.15 -22.46
C GLU A 63 29.41 -42.08 -21.99
N ARG A 64 29.55 -42.65 -20.79
CA ARG A 64 28.57 -43.59 -20.23
C ARG A 64 27.32 -42.92 -19.67
N HIS A 65 27.46 -41.76 -19.01
CA HIS A 65 26.40 -41.11 -18.25
C HIS A 65 25.96 -39.75 -18.80
N GLY A 66 26.61 -39.22 -19.84
CA GLY A 66 26.29 -37.92 -20.43
C GLY A 66 24.84 -37.83 -20.92
N ARG A 67 24.35 -38.85 -21.64
CA ARG A 67 22.94 -38.93 -22.06
C ARG A 67 21.97 -38.96 -20.90
N LEU A 68 22.38 -39.51 -19.76
CA LEU A 68 21.55 -39.56 -18.57
C LEU A 68 21.43 -38.17 -17.93
N ALA A 69 22.53 -37.40 -17.92
CA ALA A 69 22.55 -36.01 -17.47
C ALA A 69 21.72 -35.08 -18.38
N ASP A 70 21.68 -35.35 -19.69
CA ASP A 70 20.93 -34.53 -20.67
C ASP A 70 19.43 -34.42 -20.35
N PHE A 71 18.83 -35.49 -19.81
CA PHE A 71 17.41 -35.46 -19.44
C PHE A 71 17.09 -34.39 -18.41
N SER A 72 17.94 -34.22 -17.39
CA SER A 72 17.72 -33.21 -16.35
C SER A 72 18.18 -31.83 -16.84
N ASP A 73 19.30 -31.75 -17.55
CA ASP A 73 19.83 -30.46 -18.05
C ASP A 73 18.93 -29.79 -19.08
N THR A 74 18.17 -30.56 -19.85
CA THR A 74 17.13 -30.05 -20.75
C THR A 74 15.71 -30.21 -20.17
N GLY A 75 15.62 -30.58 -18.90
CA GLY A 75 14.36 -30.79 -18.19
C GLY A 75 13.62 -29.48 -17.91
N PRO A 76 12.28 -29.51 -17.80
CA PRO A 76 11.44 -28.31 -17.76
C PRO A 76 11.73 -27.42 -16.53
N MET A 77 12.08 -28.02 -15.40
CA MET A 77 12.47 -27.30 -14.19
C MET A 77 13.76 -26.51 -14.40
N LYS A 78 14.82 -27.16 -14.92
CA LYS A 78 16.08 -26.48 -15.16
C LYS A 78 15.93 -25.42 -16.23
N SER A 79 15.32 -25.73 -17.38
CA SER A 79 15.09 -24.73 -18.43
C SER A 79 14.43 -23.46 -17.88
N ARG A 80 13.41 -23.60 -17.01
CA ARG A 80 12.74 -22.44 -16.41
C ARG A 80 13.63 -21.68 -15.42
N LEU A 81 14.44 -22.37 -14.61
CA LEU A 81 15.39 -21.71 -13.71
C LEU A 81 16.46 -20.95 -14.50
N TYR A 82 16.96 -21.53 -15.59
CA TYR A 82 17.91 -20.89 -16.49
C TYR A 82 17.31 -19.64 -17.15
N ASP A 83 16.06 -19.70 -17.64
CA ASP A 83 15.37 -18.52 -18.19
C ASP A 83 15.26 -17.35 -17.19
N ILE A 84 15.26 -17.64 -15.88
CA ILE A 84 15.12 -16.63 -14.82
C ILE A 84 16.49 -16.14 -14.31
N ILE A 85 17.50 -17.01 -14.28
CA ILE A 85 18.77 -16.74 -13.57
C ILE A 85 19.97 -16.57 -14.52
N ASP A 86 20.06 -17.36 -15.59
CA ASP A 86 21.20 -17.36 -16.53
C ASP A 86 21.07 -16.17 -17.50
N ARG A 87 21.68 -15.04 -17.11
CA ARG A 87 21.54 -13.77 -17.82
C ARG A 87 22.38 -13.73 -19.09
N ASP A 88 23.60 -14.26 -19.04
CA ASP A 88 24.51 -14.21 -20.16
C ASP A 88 24.28 -15.37 -21.17
N ARG A 89 23.36 -16.29 -20.82
CA ARG A 89 22.96 -17.44 -21.61
C ARG A 89 24.13 -18.38 -21.91
N ASN A 90 25.08 -18.46 -20.98
CA ASN A 90 26.25 -19.30 -21.12
C ASN A 90 25.97 -20.78 -20.76
N GLY A 91 24.76 -21.10 -20.28
CA GLY A 91 24.35 -22.45 -19.90
C GLY A 91 24.88 -22.89 -18.53
N LYS A 92 25.32 -21.95 -17.68
CA LYS A 92 25.71 -22.17 -16.29
C LYS A 92 24.99 -21.19 -15.39
N ILE A 93 24.64 -21.64 -14.18
CA ILE A 93 24.13 -20.78 -13.11
C ILE A 93 25.25 -20.62 -12.08
N THR A 94 25.81 -19.42 -11.98
CA THR A 94 26.84 -19.07 -11.01
C THR A 94 26.25 -18.50 -9.72
N ALA A 95 27.07 -18.44 -8.66
CA ALA A 95 26.67 -17.79 -7.41
C ALA A 95 26.45 -16.28 -7.60
N GLU A 96 27.22 -15.63 -8.48
CA GLU A 96 27.00 -14.23 -8.84
C GLU A 96 25.65 -14.02 -9.53
N GLU A 97 25.31 -14.84 -10.53
CA GLU A 97 24.02 -14.74 -11.25
C GLU A 97 22.84 -15.00 -10.34
N LEU A 98 22.93 -15.99 -9.45
CA LEU A 98 21.89 -16.23 -8.46
C LEU A 98 21.74 -15.03 -7.51
N ASN A 99 22.84 -14.48 -7.02
CA ASN A 99 22.82 -13.31 -6.15
C ASN A 99 22.27 -12.07 -6.86
N ASP A 100 22.61 -11.88 -8.13
CA ASP A 100 22.08 -10.78 -8.93
C ASP A 100 20.59 -10.95 -9.21
N ALA A 101 20.13 -12.16 -9.56
CA ALA A 101 18.70 -12.47 -9.69
C ALA A 101 17.93 -12.17 -8.39
N MET A 102 18.53 -12.42 -7.23
CA MET A 102 17.92 -12.10 -5.93
C MET A 102 17.84 -10.59 -5.63
N LYS A 103 18.61 -9.73 -6.29
CA LYS A 103 18.55 -8.27 -6.10
C LYS A 103 17.39 -7.62 -6.85
N PHE A 104 16.83 -8.28 -7.86
CA PHE A 104 15.78 -7.74 -8.71
C PHE A 104 14.40 -8.25 -8.30
N PRO A 105 13.46 -7.38 -7.88
CA PRO A 105 12.14 -7.79 -7.40
C PRO A 105 11.35 -8.67 -8.39
N ALA A 106 11.47 -8.39 -9.70
CA ALA A 106 10.82 -9.17 -10.76
C ALA A 106 11.26 -10.65 -10.79
N HIS A 107 12.57 -10.89 -10.67
CA HIS A 107 13.13 -12.25 -10.70
C HIS A 107 12.81 -12.99 -9.41
N VAL A 108 12.94 -12.33 -8.26
CA VAL A 108 12.53 -12.89 -6.96
C VAL A 108 11.04 -13.27 -6.99
N GLN A 109 10.19 -12.41 -7.55
CA GLN A 109 8.79 -12.71 -7.70
C GLN A 109 8.57 -13.92 -8.62
N SER A 110 9.18 -13.94 -9.81
CA SER A 110 9.10 -15.05 -10.77
C SER A 110 9.52 -16.39 -10.12
N LEU A 111 10.64 -16.40 -9.39
CA LEU A 111 11.10 -17.58 -8.63
C LEU A 111 10.11 -18.00 -7.54
N SER A 112 9.54 -17.03 -6.81
CA SER A 112 8.59 -17.29 -5.72
C SER A 112 7.23 -17.81 -6.22
N GLN A 113 6.94 -17.61 -7.51
CA GLN A 113 5.70 -18.03 -8.17
C GLN A 113 5.84 -19.32 -8.98
N LEU A 114 6.96 -20.03 -8.86
CA LEU A 114 7.09 -21.36 -9.42
C LEU A 114 6.37 -22.39 -8.53
N ILE A 115 5.51 -23.19 -9.14
CA ILE A 115 4.90 -24.37 -8.54
C ILE A 115 5.49 -25.59 -9.22
N ILE A 116 6.22 -26.42 -8.48
CA ILE A 116 6.86 -27.61 -9.04
C ILE A 116 6.00 -28.81 -8.67
N HIS A 117 5.37 -29.44 -9.66
CA HIS A 117 4.73 -30.73 -9.48
C HIS A 117 5.79 -31.83 -9.60
N TYR A 118 6.15 -32.42 -8.47
CA TYR A 118 7.21 -33.42 -8.38
C TYR A 118 6.91 -34.39 -7.23
N GLU A 119 7.54 -35.55 -7.29
CA GLU A 119 7.44 -36.50 -6.20
C GLU A 119 8.08 -35.97 -4.91
N SER A 120 7.38 -36.15 -3.80
CA SER A 120 7.86 -35.77 -2.48
C SER A 120 9.09 -36.57 -2.09
N GLU A 121 10.18 -35.88 -1.70
CA GLU A 121 11.40 -36.50 -1.16
C GLU A 121 11.15 -37.29 0.13
N TRP A 122 10.00 -37.07 0.77
CA TRP A 122 9.58 -37.77 1.97
C TRP A 122 8.97 -39.14 1.69
N LEU A 123 8.77 -39.52 0.42
CA LEU A 123 8.36 -40.86 0.00
C LEU A 123 9.62 -41.71 -0.30
N HIS A 124 9.92 -42.67 0.58
CA HIS A 124 11.04 -43.57 0.36
C HIS A 124 10.66 -44.74 -0.53
N GLU A 125 11.35 -44.87 -1.66
CA GLU A 125 11.34 -46.06 -2.50
C GLU A 125 12.78 -46.58 -2.70
N PRO A 126 13.13 -47.80 -2.23
CA PRO A 126 14.50 -48.30 -2.25
C PRO A 126 15.16 -48.25 -3.63
N HIS A 127 14.42 -48.66 -4.67
CA HIS A 127 14.94 -48.75 -6.04
C HIS A 127 15.45 -47.41 -6.60
N LYS A 128 14.96 -46.27 -6.12
CA LYS A 128 15.41 -44.94 -6.55
C LYS A 128 16.78 -44.60 -6.03
N TRP A 129 17.03 -44.96 -4.77
CA TRP A 129 18.30 -44.71 -4.11
C TRP A 129 19.34 -45.75 -4.54
N ASP A 130 18.94 -47.01 -4.71
CA ASP A 130 19.81 -48.05 -5.26
C ASP A 130 20.27 -47.75 -6.68
N ALA A 131 19.44 -47.05 -7.48
CA ALA A 131 19.83 -46.60 -8.82
C ALA A 131 21.02 -45.62 -8.84
N LEU A 132 21.37 -45.01 -7.70
CA LEU A 132 22.52 -44.09 -7.58
C LEU A 132 23.85 -44.83 -7.35
N ASP A 133 23.82 -46.11 -6.99
CA ASP A 133 25.01 -46.87 -6.60
C ASP A 133 26.08 -46.85 -7.69
N GLU A 134 25.67 -47.05 -8.94
CA GLU A 134 26.56 -47.03 -10.10
C GLU A 134 27.24 -45.67 -10.27
N LEU A 135 26.49 -44.57 -10.15
CA LEU A 135 27.03 -43.21 -10.31
C LEU A 135 27.99 -42.83 -9.17
N LEU A 136 27.71 -43.33 -7.96
CA LEU A 136 28.55 -43.10 -6.79
C LEU A 136 29.76 -44.05 -6.73
N GLY A 137 29.82 -45.07 -7.59
CA GLY A 137 30.86 -46.11 -7.55
C GLY A 137 30.69 -47.09 -6.39
N HIS A 138 29.50 -47.14 -5.79
CA HIS A 138 29.15 -48.11 -4.75
C HIS A 138 28.89 -49.47 -5.39
N SER A 139 29.52 -50.51 -4.83
CA SER A 139 29.24 -51.90 -5.21
C SER A 139 29.53 -52.83 -4.03
N GLY A 140 29.12 -54.11 -4.15
CA GLY A 140 29.45 -55.11 -3.14
C GLY A 140 30.97 -55.31 -2.95
N SER A 141 31.77 -55.08 -3.99
CA SER A 141 33.25 -55.14 -3.92
C SER A 141 33.89 -53.84 -3.44
N THR A 142 33.19 -52.71 -3.59
CA THR A 142 33.66 -51.37 -3.21
C THR A 142 32.60 -50.67 -2.36
N PRO A 143 32.37 -51.12 -1.12
CA PRO A 143 31.28 -50.61 -0.30
C PRO A 143 31.59 -49.20 0.23
N LEU A 144 30.74 -48.24 -0.14
CA LEU A 144 30.74 -46.90 0.44
C LEU A 144 29.88 -46.86 1.71
N LEU A 145 30.52 -46.99 2.89
CA LEU A 145 29.82 -47.05 4.18
C LEU A 145 28.98 -45.81 4.48
N ASN A 146 29.48 -44.61 4.14
CA ASN A 146 28.73 -43.37 4.31
C ASN A 146 27.45 -43.35 3.46
N TRP A 147 27.48 -43.94 2.26
CA TRP A 147 26.32 -44.00 1.39
C TRP A 147 25.28 -45.01 1.91
N LEU A 148 25.72 -46.15 2.44
CA LEU A 148 24.81 -47.10 3.10
C LEU A 148 24.12 -46.48 4.32
N ALA A 149 24.89 -45.75 5.15
CA ALA A 149 24.34 -45.03 6.28
C ALA A 149 23.33 -43.96 5.83
N GLU A 150 23.60 -43.27 4.72
CA GLU A 150 22.71 -42.27 4.15
C GLU A 150 21.40 -42.87 3.60
N LYS A 151 21.44 -44.02 2.92
CA LYS A 151 20.23 -44.75 2.50
C LYS A 151 19.34 -45.10 3.69
N GLU A 152 19.94 -45.55 4.79
CA GLU A 152 19.20 -45.85 6.02
C GLU A 152 18.64 -44.58 6.67
N ARG A 153 19.40 -43.47 6.66
CA ARG A 153 18.92 -42.16 7.13
C ARG A 153 17.70 -41.69 6.32
N ILE A 154 17.75 -41.77 4.98
CA ILE A 154 16.65 -41.40 4.09
C ILE A 154 15.40 -42.22 4.39
N LYS A 155 15.56 -43.53 4.62
CA LYS A 155 14.46 -44.40 5.00
C LYS A 155 13.83 -44.00 6.33
N GLN A 156 14.64 -43.65 7.33
CA GLN A 156 14.16 -43.26 8.66
C GLN A 156 13.44 -41.91 8.70
N ILE A 157 13.81 -40.96 7.84
CA ILE A 157 13.13 -39.65 7.77
C ILE A 157 11.89 -39.68 6.88
N SER A 158 11.63 -40.78 6.17
CA SER A 158 10.45 -40.91 5.32
C SER A 158 9.20 -41.13 6.16
N TRP A 159 8.22 -40.25 5.98
CA TRP A 159 6.94 -40.29 6.69
C TRP A 159 5.73 -40.31 5.74
N TRP A 160 5.93 -40.22 4.43
CA TRP A 160 4.84 -40.05 3.46
C TRP A 160 3.82 -41.19 3.51
N ASN A 161 4.29 -42.43 3.57
CA ASN A 161 3.42 -43.61 3.59
C ASN A 161 2.53 -43.68 4.85
N GLU A 162 2.96 -43.07 5.96
CA GLU A 162 2.21 -43.04 7.20
C GLU A 162 1.12 -41.96 7.17
N VAL A 163 1.43 -40.80 6.58
CA VAL A 163 0.57 -39.61 6.63
C VAL A 163 -0.40 -39.57 5.46
N ALA A 164 0.03 -39.92 4.24
CA ALA A 164 -0.72 -39.67 3.03
C ALA A 164 -2.16 -40.25 3.02
N PRO A 165 -2.39 -41.50 3.47
CA PRO A 165 -3.74 -42.06 3.56
C PRO A 165 -4.65 -41.31 4.54
N GLY A 166 -4.07 -40.75 5.62
CA GLY A 166 -4.82 -40.09 6.69
C GLY A 166 -5.27 -38.66 6.35
N VAL A 167 -4.57 -37.99 5.44
CA VAL A 167 -4.85 -36.58 5.06
C VAL A 167 -5.29 -36.40 3.61
N GLY A 168 -5.49 -37.49 2.87
CA GLY A 168 -5.94 -37.45 1.47
C GLY A 168 -4.86 -37.00 0.47
N LEU A 169 -3.58 -37.17 0.80
CA LEU A 169 -2.49 -36.95 -0.14
C LEU A 169 -2.32 -38.16 -1.08
N PRO A 170 -1.76 -37.96 -2.29
CA PRO A 170 -1.57 -39.03 -3.25
C PRO A 170 -0.57 -40.08 -2.75
N ALA A 171 -0.97 -41.35 -2.82
CA ALA A 171 -0.11 -42.48 -2.43
C ALA A 171 1.17 -42.57 -3.27
N HIS A 172 1.13 -42.11 -4.52
CA HIS A 172 2.29 -42.06 -5.43
C HIS A 172 3.23 -40.87 -5.17
N GLY A 173 3.00 -40.06 -4.13
CA GLY A 173 3.94 -39.01 -3.69
C GLY A 173 4.04 -37.77 -4.56
N GLN A 174 3.47 -37.75 -5.77
CA GLN A 174 3.54 -36.58 -6.65
C GLN A 174 2.61 -35.48 -6.16
N VAL A 175 3.18 -34.34 -5.82
CA VAL A 175 2.47 -33.20 -5.24
C VAL A 175 3.01 -31.89 -5.78
N TYR A 176 2.24 -30.82 -5.57
CA TYR A 176 2.65 -29.46 -5.88
C TYR A 176 3.50 -28.89 -4.75
N HIS A 177 4.77 -28.62 -5.03
CA HIS A 177 5.69 -27.92 -4.14
C HIS A 177 5.58 -26.42 -4.41
N LEU A 178 5.29 -25.67 -3.36
CA LEU A 178 5.08 -24.22 -3.39
C LEU A 178 6.21 -23.56 -2.62
N HIS A 179 6.71 -22.41 -3.09
CA HIS A 179 7.67 -21.64 -2.32
C HIS A 179 7.01 -21.14 -1.02
N PRO A 180 7.38 -21.62 0.18
CA PRO A 180 6.61 -21.36 1.38
C PRO A 180 6.56 -19.87 1.71
N VAL A 181 7.71 -19.16 1.67
CA VAL A 181 7.73 -17.71 1.93
C VAL A 181 6.93 -16.92 0.89
N GLY A 182 7.14 -17.15 -0.41
CA GLY A 182 6.37 -16.50 -1.48
C GLY A 182 4.86 -16.74 -1.40
N LEU A 183 4.45 -17.94 -0.97
CA LEU A 183 3.06 -18.27 -0.71
C LEU A 183 2.54 -17.48 0.50
N PHE A 184 3.23 -17.58 1.63
CA PHE A 184 2.85 -16.89 2.88
C PHE A 184 2.81 -15.38 2.73
N THR A 185 3.72 -14.75 1.97
CA THR A 185 3.70 -13.29 1.73
C THR A 185 2.50 -12.82 0.91
N ARG A 186 1.86 -13.71 0.13
CA ARG A 186 0.60 -13.39 -0.57
C ARG A 186 -0.66 -13.62 0.26
N PHE A 187 -0.65 -14.59 1.18
CA PHE A 187 -1.84 -14.93 1.99
C PHE A 187 -1.89 -14.21 3.34
N ILE A 188 -0.74 -13.85 3.90
CA ILE A 188 -0.66 -12.89 4.99
C ILE A 188 -0.80 -11.53 4.32
N GLY A 189 -2.03 -10.99 4.30
CA GLY A 189 -2.21 -9.58 4.03
C GLY A 189 -1.20 -8.81 4.87
N ASN A 190 -0.27 -8.15 4.17
CA ASN A 190 0.91 -7.45 4.67
C ASN A 190 0.80 -7.10 6.18
N PRO A 191 1.63 -7.66 7.08
CA PRO A 191 1.67 -7.21 8.47
C PRO A 191 2.14 -5.75 8.47
N GLU A 192 1.16 -4.84 8.51
CA GLU A 192 1.22 -3.38 8.44
C GLU A 192 2.49 -2.80 7.80
N ARG A 193 2.62 -2.98 6.49
CA ARG A 193 3.36 -1.97 5.74
C ARG A 193 2.64 -0.64 5.91
N GLN A 194 3.28 0.29 6.62
CA GLN A 194 2.74 1.63 6.82
C GLN A 194 2.48 2.26 5.44
N LEU A 195 1.23 2.64 5.19
CA LEU A 195 0.84 3.41 4.01
C LEU A 195 1.50 4.80 4.03
N ILE A 196 1.72 5.36 5.22
CA ILE A 196 2.32 6.67 5.45
C ILE A 196 3.47 6.49 6.44
N THR A 197 4.70 6.79 6.02
CA THR A 197 5.89 6.72 6.88
C THR A 197 6.21 8.07 7.53
N LEU A 198 7.03 8.04 8.58
CA LEU A 198 7.54 9.25 9.24
C LEU A 198 8.27 10.16 8.24
N ALA A 199 9.03 9.59 7.30
CA ALA A 199 9.75 10.32 6.28
C ALA A 199 8.80 11.11 5.36
N MET A 200 7.71 10.48 4.92
CA MET A 200 6.67 11.16 4.12
C MET A 200 6.00 12.28 4.89
N LEU A 201 5.66 12.05 6.17
CA LEU A 201 5.03 13.07 7.01
C LEU A 201 5.96 14.28 7.23
N LYS A 202 7.25 14.02 7.46
CA LYS A 202 8.29 15.06 7.56
C LYS A 202 8.51 15.80 6.27
N LYS A 203 8.42 15.12 5.13
CA LYS A 203 8.50 15.75 3.82
C LYS A 203 7.31 16.70 3.60
N ALA A 204 6.11 16.27 3.93
CA ALA A 204 4.89 17.08 3.83
C ALA A 204 4.91 18.30 4.75
N LYS A 205 5.50 18.19 5.96
CA LYS A 205 5.66 19.31 6.88
C LYS A 205 6.97 19.22 7.69
N PRO A 206 8.07 19.83 7.24
CA PRO A 206 9.37 19.68 7.93
C PRO A 206 9.39 20.22 9.37
N SER A 207 8.59 21.25 9.67
CA SER A 207 8.54 21.90 10.98
C SER A 207 7.65 21.21 12.03
N ILE A 208 7.04 20.08 11.70
CA ILE A 208 6.28 19.28 12.67
C ILE A 208 7.25 18.66 13.69
N ALA A 209 6.87 18.61 14.97
CA ALA A 209 7.72 18.00 16.01
C ALA A 209 7.70 16.46 15.88
N ASP A 210 8.84 15.81 16.11
CA ASP A 210 8.98 14.34 16.02
C ASP A 210 7.98 13.64 16.94
N SER A 211 7.88 14.07 18.19
CA SER A 211 6.93 13.51 19.17
C SER A 211 5.47 13.61 18.73
N TYR A 212 5.10 14.66 17.98
CA TYR A 212 3.75 14.79 17.45
C TYR A 212 3.55 13.91 16.21
N CYS A 213 4.56 13.75 15.35
CA CYS A 213 4.52 12.77 14.27
C CYS A 213 4.26 11.36 14.82
N ASP A 214 5.04 10.94 15.80
CA ASP A 214 4.93 9.62 16.42
C ASP A 214 3.53 9.39 17.00
N ALA A 215 2.92 10.42 17.57
CA ALA A 215 1.57 10.36 18.12
C ALA A 215 0.47 10.23 17.05
N ILE A 216 0.60 10.88 15.89
CA ILE A 216 -0.43 10.86 14.84
C ILE A 216 -0.24 9.76 13.80
N LEU A 217 0.99 9.25 13.62
CA LEU A 217 1.33 8.29 12.57
C LEU A 217 0.50 6.99 12.61
N PRO A 218 0.22 6.38 13.79
CA PRO A 218 -0.65 5.20 13.85
C PRO A 218 -2.07 5.51 13.38
N TYR A 219 -2.61 6.67 13.74
CA TYR A 219 -3.96 7.09 13.33
C TYR A 219 -4.01 7.44 11.85
N LEU A 220 -2.99 8.10 11.30
CA LEU A 220 -2.88 8.37 9.87
C LEU A 220 -2.92 7.07 9.06
N ASN A 221 -2.17 6.05 9.48
CA ASN A 221 -2.15 4.75 8.82
C ASN A 221 -3.48 3.99 8.96
N LYS A 222 -4.04 3.92 10.18
CA LYS A 222 -5.35 3.33 10.44
C LYS A 222 -6.43 3.91 9.51
N TYR A 223 -6.55 5.24 9.49
CA TYR A 223 -7.60 5.90 8.73
C TYR A 223 -7.30 5.95 7.22
N ALA A 224 -6.04 6.01 6.80
CA ALA A 224 -5.70 5.84 5.39
C ALA A 224 -6.21 4.51 4.83
N ALA A 225 -6.08 3.42 5.60
CA ALA A 225 -6.62 2.12 5.23
C ALA A 225 -8.16 2.11 5.22
N LEU A 226 -8.82 2.50 6.32
CA LEU A 226 -10.28 2.46 6.46
C LEU A 226 -11.02 3.33 5.42
N TYR A 227 -10.44 4.48 5.09
CA TYR A 227 -11.02 5.44 4.14
C TYR A 227 -10.51 5.26 2.70
N GLU A 228 -9.79 4.16 2.43
CA GLU A 228 -9.27 3.80 1.10
C GLU A 228 -8.38 4.88 0.49
N VAL A 229 -7.64 5.63 1.33
CA VAL A 229 -6.57 6.52 0.90
C VAL A 229 -5.27 5.72 0.92
N ASN A 230 -5.21 4.69 0.07
CA ASN A 230 -4.25 3.60 0.15
C ASN A 230 -3.48 3.35 -1.17
N THR A 231 -3.56 4.27 -2.13
CA THR A 231 -2.76 4.23 -3.35
C THR A 231 -1.72 5.36 -3.35
N PRO A 232 -0.59 5.22 -4.07
CA PRO A 232 0.43 6.29 -4.14
C PRO A 232 -0.16 7.66 -4.50
N LEU A 233 -1.05 7.68 -5.49
CA LEU A 233 -1.72 8.89 -5.94
C LEU A 233 -2.59 9.53 -4.84
N ARG A 234 -3.40 8.73 -4.13
CA ARG A 234 -4.31 9.22 -3.08
C ARG A 234 -3.55 9.72 -1.85
N ILE A 235 -2.52 8.98 -1.43
CA ILE A 235 -1.69 9.34 -0.27
C ILE A 235 -0.89 10.62 -0.57
N SER A 236 -0.30 10.73 -1.76
CA SER A 236 0.45 11.93 -2.18
C SER A 236 -0.42 13.17 -2.14
N HIS A 237 -1.66 13.09 -2.66
CA HIS A 237 -2.61 14.20 -2.58
C HIS A 237 -3.01 14.54 -1.16
N LEU A 238 -3.37 13.55 -0.34
CA LEU A 238 -3.74 13.80 1.05
C LEU A 238 -2.60 14.53 1.78
N LEU A 239 -1.38 13.99 1.72
CA LEU A 239 -0.23 14.53 2.42
C LEU A 239 0.17 15.92 1.90
N ALA A 240 0.19 16.13 0.59
CA ALA A 240 0.54 17.43 0.00
C ALA A 240 -0.48 18.51 0.36
N GLN A 241 -1.78 18.19 0.30
CA GLN A 241 -2.85 19.14 0.63
C GLN A 241 -2.88 19.44 2.13
N VAL A 242 -2.97 18.39 2.96
CA VAL A 242 -3.11 18.54 4.42
C VAL A 242 -1.84 19.12 5.05
N GLY A 243 -0.67 18.69 4.60
CA GLY A 243 0.62 19.22 5.08
C GLY A 243 0.80 20.70 4.80
N HIS A 244 0.37 21.16 3.62
CA HIS A 244 0.39 22.57 3.25
C HIS A 244 -0.63 23.40 4.04
N GLU A 245 -1.88 22.92 4.16
CA GLU A 245 -2.98 23.67 4.79
C GLU A 245 -2.87 23.79 6.30
N SER A 246 -2.81 22.66 6.98
CA SER A 246 -2.96 22.60 8.44
C SER A 246 -1.66 22.19 9.12
N GLY A 247 -0.74 21.57 8.36
CA GLY A 247 0.43 20.89 8.91
C GLY A 247 0.03 19.72 9.82
N PHE A 248 -1.09 19.06 9.50
CA PHE A 248 -1.67 17.96 10.29
C PHE A 248 -2.06 18.33 11.73
N LYS A 249 -2.16 19.62 12.04
CA LYS A 249 -2.54 20.09 13.36
C LYS A 249 -4.06 20.11 13.48
N VAL A 250 -4.56 19.40 14.48
CA VAL A 250 -5.95 19.49 14.91
C VAL A 250 -6.19 20.88 15.51
N ARG A 251 -7.20 21.60 15.03
CA ARG A 251 -7.54 22.96 15.51
C ARG A 251 -9.02 23.08 15.77
N GLU A 252 -9.36 23.98 16.68
CA GLU A 252 -10.71 24.53 16.81
C GLU A 252 -10.72 26.03 16.58
N GLU A 253 -11.85 26.53 16.15
CA GLU A 253 -12.10 27.96 16.04
C GLU A 253 -12.31 28.57 17.43
N ASN A 254 -11.52 29.61 17.77
CA ASN A 254 -11.58 30.23 19.09
C ASN A 254 -12.77 31.19 19.25
N LEU A 255 -13.27 31.77 18.15
CA LEU A 255 -14.34 32.77 18.09
C LEU A 255 -14.19 33.93 19.08
N ASN A 256 -12.96 34.24 19.49
CA ASN A 256 -12.67 35.24 20.50
C ASN A 256 -12.06 36.48 19.84
N TYR A 257 -12.87 37.51 19.62
CA TYR A 257 -12.49 38.68 18.83
C TYR A 257 -12.86 40.00 19.49
N THR A 258 -12.03 41.01 19.28
CA THR A 258 -12.35 42.40 19.62
C THR A 258 -13.52 42.90 18.77
N PRO A 259 -14.23 43.97 19.19
CA PRO A 259 -15.39 44.49 18.45
C PRO A 259 -15.08 44.81 16.97
N VAL A 260 -13.94 45.46 16.71
CA VAL A 260 -13.52 45.81 15.35
C VAL A 260 -13.18 44.54 14.55
N ARG A 261 -12.44 43.60 15.15
CA ARG A 261 -12.02 42.38 14.44
C ARG A 261 -13.20 41.47 14.11
N MET A 262 -14.18 41.31 15.01
CA MET A 262 -15.38 40.50 14.71
C MET A 262 -16.20 41.09 13.57
N ARG A 263 -16.32 42.43 13.50
CA ARG A 263 -17.02 43.12 12.41
C ARG A 263 -16.30 42.96 11.08
N LYS A 264 -14.97 43.07 11.09
CA LYS A 264 -14.15 42.84 9.90
C LYS A 264 -14.30 41.42 9.35
N ILE A 265 -14.25 40.40 10.22
CA ILE A 265 -14.30 39.00 9.80
C ILE A 265 -15.72 38.58 9.40
N PHE A 266 -16.74 38.96 10.17
CA PHE A 266 -18.10 38.39 10.04
C PHE A 266 -19.19 39.43 9.73
N GLY A 267 -18.92 40.72 9.83
CA GLY A 267 -19.95 41.75 9.75
C GLY A 267 -20.50 42.00 8.35
N CYS A 268 -19.65 41.86 7.34
CA CYS A 268 -19.92 42.30 5.97
C CYS A 268 -20.08 41.14 4.97
N ARG A 269 -20.75 41.43 3.86
CA ARG A 269 -20.73 40.53 2.68
C ARG A 269 -19.29 40.47 2.17
N ASN A 270 -18.84 39.31 1.71
CA ASN A 270 -17.44 39.04 1.33
C ASN A 270 -16.43 39.19 2.49
N ASN A 271 -16.89 39.10 3.76
CA ASN A 271 -16.05 39.10 4.96
C ASN A 271 -15.08 40.30 4.98
N GLU A 272 -13.79 40.06 5.22
CA GLU A 272 -12.77 41.11 5.33
C GLU A 272 -12.67 41.97 4.05
N ALA A 273 -12.88 41.39 2.87
CA ALA A 273 -12.81 42.12 1.60
C ALA A 273 -13.98 43.11 1.41
N GLY A 274 -15.06 42.94 2.17
CA GLY A 274 -16.21 43.84 2.17
C GLY A 274 -16.21 44.87 3.29
N TYR A 275 -15.12 44.99 4.05
CA TYR A 275 -15.00 45.85 5.24
C TYR A 275 -14.01 47.00 4.99
N ASP A 276 -14.40 48.22 5.35
CA ASP A 276 -13.58 49.43 5.29
C ASP A 276 -12.98 49.72 6.66
N ASP A 277 -11.67 49.46 6.80
CA ASP A 277 -10.92 49.67 8.04
C ASP A 277 -10.95 51.12 8.55
N SER A 278 -11.05 52.10 7.64
CA SER A 278 -11.03 53.52 8.03
C SER A 278 -12.33 53.99 8.66
N LYS A 279 -13.44 53.29 8.39
CA LYS A 279 -14.79 53.67 8.83
C LYS A 279 -15.40 52.71 9.84
N ASP A 280 -14.74 51.57 10.11
CA ASP A 280 -15.31 50.47 10.90
C ASP A 280 -16.71 50.08 10.38
N GLU A 281 -16.80 49.87 9.06
CA GLU A 281 -18.08 49.72 8.36
C GLU A 281 -17.96 48.84 7.10
N CYS A 282 -19.07 48.27 6.65
CA CYS A 282 -19.15 47.59 5.37
C CYS A 282 -19.07 48.55 4.17
N ILE A 283 -18.33 48.15 3.15
CA ILE A 283 -18.24 48.85 1.85
C ILE A 283 -19.61 48.91 1.17
N SER A 284 -20.45 47.90 1.39
CA SER A 284 -21.78 47.80 0.79
C SER A 284 -22.85 47.47 1.84
N PHE A 285 -23.99 48.15 1.72
CA PHE A 285 -25.16 47.95 2.58
C PHE A 285 -26.24 47.10 1.88
N PRO A 286 -27.12 46.44 2.65
CA PRO A 286 -27.14 46.37 4.13
C PRO A 286 -26.02 45.48 4.69
N ARG A 287 -25.61 45.76 5.94
CA ARG A 287 -24.67 44.92 6.69
C ARG A 287 -25.19 43.48 6.74
N LEU A 288 -24.30 42.50 6.62
CA LEU A 288 -24.69 41.09 6.70
C LEU A 288 -25.13 40.72 8.12
N ARG A 289 -24.45 41.28 9.13
CA ARG A 289 -24.71 40.99 10.55
C ARG A 289 -24.77 42.29 11.37
N PRO A 290 -25.88 43.05 11.28
CA PRO A 290 -25.98 44.38 11.91
C PRO A 290 -25.79 44.38 13.43
N LYS A 291 -26.16 43.29 14.12
CA LYS A 291 -25.98 43.16 15.59
C LYS A 291 -24.53 43.29 16.07
N LEU A 292 -23.53 43.04 15.21
CA LEU A 292 -22.12 43.23 15.57
C LEU A 292 -21.74 44.72 15.76
N TRP A 293 -22.59 45.64 15.31
CA TRP A 293 -22.46 47.08 15.57
C TRP A 293 -23.42 47.57 16.65
N SER A 294 -24.68 47.10 16.67
CA SER A 294 -25.66 47.57 17.65
C SER A 294 -25.48 46.96 19.05
N GLU A 295 -24.90 45.77 19.13
CA GLU A 295 -24.76 45.00 20.39
C GLU A 295 -23.32 44.45 20.57
N PRO A 296 -22.26 45.28 20.45
CA PRO A 296 -20.90 44.78 20.38
C PRO A 296 -20.45 44.06 21.67
N ASN A 297 -20.94 44.49 22.84
CA ASN A 297 -20.60 43.89 24.13
C ASN A 297 -21.16 42.47 24.30
N THR A 298 -22.19 42.10 23.53
CA THR A 298 -22.78 40.75 23.58
C THR A 298 -21.88 39.73 22.87
N TYR A 299 -21.24 40.13 21.78
CA TYR A 299 -20.52 39.24 20.87
C TYR A 299 -19.00 39.36 20.98
N ALA A 300 -18.47 40.55 21.28
CA ALA A 300 -17.04 40.76 21.41
C ALA A 300 -16.50 40.01 22.64
N ASN A 301 -15.36 39.36 22.45
CA ASN A 301 -14.73 38.49 23.42
C ASN A 301 -15.66 37.42 24.02
N ASN A 302 -16.72 37.05 23.31
CA ASN A 302 -17.71 36.07 23.74
C ASN A 302 -17.92 35.01 22.64
N PRO A 303 -17.08 33.95 22.61
CA PRO A 303 -17.14 32.91 21.59
C PRO A 303 -18.50 32.26 21.42
N VAL A 304 -19.20 32.02 22.54
CA VAL A 304 -20.51 31.36 22.54
C VAL A 304 -21.52 32.23 21.81
N SER A 305 -21.68 33.49 22.22
CA SER A 305 -22.62 34.40 21.58
C SER A 305 -22.25 34.66 20.12
N LEU A 306 -20.97 34.93 19.84
CA LEU A 306 -20.51 35.21 18.48
C LEU A 306 -20.75 34.01 17.55
N GLY A 307 -20.30 32.82 17.94
CA GLY A 307 -20.49 31.59 17.17
C GLY A 307 -21.96 31.27 16.92
N SER A 308 -22.78 31.41 17.96
CA SER A 308 -24.23 31.17 17.87
C SER A 308 -24.89 32.09 16.85
N TYR A 309 -24.48 33.36 16.77
CA TYR A 309 -25.04 34.31 15.82
C TYR A 309 -24.46 34.17 14.40
N VAL A 310 -23.13 34.07 14.25
CA VAL A 310 -22.50 34.06 12.92
C VAL A 310 -22.81 32.78 12.12
N TYR A 311 -23.11 31.68 12.82
CA TYR A 311 -23.47 30.39 12.25
C TYR A 311 -24.94 29.99 12.45
N ALA A 312 -25.79 30.89 12.96
CA ALA A 312 -27.24 30.65 13.07
C ALA A 312 -27.85 30.34 11.70
N ASN A 313 -28.81 29.40 11.66
CA ASN A 313 -29.59 29.03 10.48
C ASN A 313 -28.75 28.61 9.26
N ARG A 314 -27.51 28.14 9.50
CA ARG A 314 -26.57 27.72 8.45
C ARG A 314 -26.16 26.28 8.65
N ASN A 315 -26.02 25.56 7.54
CA ASN A 315 -25.54 24.18 7.52
C ASN A 315 -26.19 23.25 8.56
N GLY A 316 -27.52 23.35 8.68
CA GLY A 316 -28.33 22.55 9.59
C GLY A 316 -28.37 23.05 11.04
N ASN A 317 -27.64 24.11 11.41
CA ASN A 317 -27.76 24.73 12.72
C ASN A 317 -29.13 25.42 12.86
N GLY A 318 -29.68 25.39 14.06
CA GLY A 318 -30.82 26.20 14.47
C GLY A 318 -30.50 27.69 14.54
N ASP A 319 -31.44 28.45 15.09
CA ASP A 319 -31.31 29.88 15.29
C ASP A 319 -30.21 30.25 16.31
N GLU A 320 -29.99 31.54 16.52
CA GLU A 320 -29.01 32.04 17.48
C GLU A 320 -29.28 31.54 18.92
N ALA A 321 -30.55 31.43 19.31
CA ALA A 321 -30.95 31.00 20.65
C ALA A 321 -30.59 29.53 20.93
N SER A 322 -30.59 28.68 19.90
CA SER A 322 -30.21 27.26 20.00
C SER A 322 -28.74 27.03 20.41
N ARG A 323 -27.88 28.04 20.21
CA ARG A 323 -26.41 27.97 20.38
C ARG A 323 -25.71 26.91 19.52
N GLU A 324 -26.40 26.32 18.55
CA GLU A 324 -25.84 25.29 17.69
C GLU A 324 -24.70 25.82 16.82
N GLY A 325 -24.73 27.11 16.48
CA GLY A 325 -23.65 27.78 15.78
C GLY A 325 -22.30 27.68 16.49
N TYR A 326 -22.28 27.85 17.83
CA TYR A 326 -21.07 27.66 18.62
C TYR A 326 -20.80 26.17 18.92
N LYS A 327 -21.84 25.38 19.18
CA LYS A 327 -21.71 23.94 19.47
C LYS A 327 -21.00 23.22 18.32
N TYR A 328 -21.38 23.49 17.08
CA TYR A 328 -20.84 22.88 15.86
C TYR A 328 -19.89 23.83 15.09
N ARG A 329 -19.12 24.67 15.82
CA ARG A 329 -18.07 25.51 15.25
C ARG A 329 -16.95 24.70 14.58
N GLY A 330 -16.06 25.37 13.85
CA GLY A 330 -14.96 24.74 13.13
C GLY A 330 -14.05 23.90 14.03
N ARG A 331 -13.87 22.60 13.71
CA ARG A 331 -12.91 21.69 14.37
C ARG A 331 -12.21 20.77 13.37
N GLY A 332 -11.07 20.21 13.77
CA GLY A 332 -10.35 19.16 13.04
C GLY A 332 -9.12 19.64 12.28
N ILE A 333 -8.55 18.75 11.47
CA ILE A 333 -7.40 19.02 10.59
C ILE A 333 -7.84 19.79 9.35
N ILE A 334 -8.95 19.38 8.73
CA ILE A 334 -9.64 20.14 7.69
C ILE A 334 -10.94 20.64 8.32
N GLN A 335 -11.10 21.95 8.39
CA GLN A 335 -12.12 22.59 9.24
C GLN A 335 -13.56 22.12 8.90
N LEU A 336 -14.16 21.33 9.78
CA LEU A 336 -15.55 20.88 9.71
C LEU A 336 -16.44 21.80 10.54
N THR A 337 -17.45 22.41 9.93
CA THR A 337 -18.34 23.40 10.59
C THR A 337 -19.82 23.12 10.28
N GLY A 338 -20.69 23.20 11.28
CA GLY A 338 -22.15 23.12 11.17
C GLY A 338 -22.74 21.74 11.41
N LYS A 339 -23.93 21.68 12.00
CA LYS A 339 -24.62 20.46 12.46
C LYS A 339 -24.73 19.39 11.39
N SER A 340 -25.02 19.75 10.14
CA SER A 340 -25.11 18.78 9.05
C SER A 340 -23.77 18.06 8.80
N ASN A 341 -22.64 18.76 8.92
CA ASN A 341 -21.32 18.13 8.76
C ASN A 341 -20.97 17.23 9.95
N TYR A 342 -21.33 17.60 11.19
CA TYR A 342 -21.12 16.74 12.36
C TYR A 342 -22.01 15.48 12.33
N ARG A 343 -23.24 15.61 11.80
CA ARG A 343 -24.11 14.46 11.54
C ARG A 343 -23.48 13.51 10.53
N GLU A 344 -22.95 14.06 9.44
CA GLU A 344 -22.32 13.27 8.40
C GLU A 344 -21.02 12.63 8.88
N TYR A 345 -20.24 13.32 9.73
CA TYR A 345 -19.11 12.74 10.43
C TYR A 345 -19.55 11.48 11.17
N SER A 346 -20.55 11.59 12.06
CA SER A 346 -21.03 10.46 12.86
C SER A 346 -21.46 9.29 11.97
N ARG A 347 -22.15 9.57 10.87
CA ARG A 347 -22.59 8.56 9.91
C ARG A 347 -21.40 7.85 9.24
N ILE A 348 -20.42 8.60 8.73
CA ILE A 348 -19.27 8.06 8.01
C ILE A 348 -18.35 7.29 8.96
N HIS A 349 -18.06 7.85 10.14
CA HIS A 349 -17.25 7.19 11.16
C HIS A 349 -17.84 5.82 11.52
N ASN A 350 -19.12 5.77 11.88
CA ASN A 350 -19.78 4.52 12.24
C ASN A 350 -19.91 3.53 11.07
N GLN A 351 -19.91 4.04 9.83
CA GLN A 351 -19.88 3.20 8.63
C GLN A 351 -18.48 2.61 8.36
N LYS A 352 -17.42 3.37 8.62
CA LYS A 352 -16.03 3.01 8.32
C LYS A 352 -15.36 2.24 9.47
N ASP A 353 -15.72 2.52 10.71
CA ASP A 353 -15.21 1.86 11.91
C ASP A 353 -16.39 1.42 12.80
N SER A 354 -16.96 0.26 12.49
CA SER A 354 -18.08 -0.32 13.26
C SER A 354 -17.67 -0.77 14.67
N SER A 355 -16.38 -0.80 14.99
CA SER A 355 -15.85 -1.24 16.28
C SER A 355 -15.86 -0.14 17.35
N ASP A 356 -15.95 1.13 16.95
CA ASP A 356 -15.92 2.30 17.85
C ASP A 356 -17.09 3.25 17.55
N PRO A 357 -18.36 2.86 17.75
CA PRO A 357 -19.49 3.73 17.41
C PRO A 357 -19.51 5.02 18.24
N ARG A 358 -19.69 6.17 17.57
CA ARG A 358 -19.77 7.51 18.18
C ARG A 358 -20.87 8.39 17.59
N ASP A 359 -21.37 9.30 18.43
CA ASP A 359 -22.24 10.41 18.02
C ASP A 359 -21.55 11.76 18.27
N PHE A 360 -21.06 12.37 17.20
CA PHE A 360 -20.43 13.69 17.22
C PHE A 360 -21.44 14.84 17.25
N LEU A 361 -22.75 14.58 17.16
CA LEU A 361 -23.78 15.58 17.49
C LEU A 361 -23.93 15.72 19.00
N GLU A 362 -23.87 14.62 19.73
CA GLU A 362 -23.88 14.61 21.19
C GLU A 362 -22.55 15.17 21.73
N SER A 363 -21.43 14.65 21.23
CA SER A 363 -20.08 14.94 21.75
C SER A 363 -19.13 15.52 20.68
N PRO A 364 -19.39 16.73 20.15
CA PRO A 364 -18.58 17.34 19.08
C PRO A 364 -17.14 17.68 19.52
N ASP A 365 -16.92 17.89 20.81
CA ASP A 365 -15.60 18.24 21.35
C ASP A 365 -14.58 17.10 21.29
N LEU A 366 -15.04 15.86 21.09
CA LEU A 366 -14.17 14.68 20.91
C LEU A 366 -13.17 14.86 19.76
N ILE A 367 -13.52 15.64 18.72
CA ILE A 367 -12.63 15.94 17.59
C ILE A 367 -11.35 16.69 18.05
N ILE A 368 -11.39 17.37 19.20
CA ILE A 368 -10.24 18.14 19.73
C ILE A 368 -9.64 17.45 20.96
N THR A 369 -10.48 16.86 21.81
CA THR A 369 -10.01 16.25 23.06
C THR A 369 -9.39 14.88 22.88
N ASP A 370 -9.72 14.17 21.79
CA ASP A 370 -9.11 12.90 21.43
C ASP A 370 -8.44 13.01 20.06
N LEU A 371 -7.11 12.84 20.06
CA LEU A 371 -6.27 12.97 18.90
C LEU A 371 -6.70 12.04 17.76
N LYS A 372 -7.25 10.87 18.06
CA LYS A 372 -7.67 9.91 17.03
C LYS A 372 -8.80 10.50 16.17
N TYR A 373 -9.80 11.15 16.77
CA TYR A 373 -10.90 11.78 16.03
C TYR A 373 -10.45 13.09 15.38
N GLY A 374 -9.51 13.80 16.03
CA GLY A 374 -8.85 14.94 15.41
C GLY A 374 -8.17 14.57 14.08
N VAL A 375 -7.41 13.47 14.06
CA VAL A 375 -6.74 12.97 12.84
C VAL A 375 -7.76 12.46 11.82
N GLU A 376 -8.73 11.66 12.27
CA GLU A 376 -9.78 11.10 11.42
C GLU A 376 -10.60 12.17 10.70
N SER A 377 -10.79 13.35 11.31
CA SER A 377 -11.54 14.45 10.71
C SER A 377 -11.09 14.82 9.28
N ALA A 378 -9.79 14.68 8.98
CA ALA A 378 -9.28 14.89 7.62
C ALA A 378 -9.82 13.85 6.64
N PHE A 379 -9.86 12.58 7.04
CA PHE A 379 -10.33 11.45 6.23
C PHE A 379 -11.86 11.44 6.07
N VAL A 380 -12.59 11.80 7.13
CA VAL A 380 -14.04 12.03 7.04
C VAL A 380 -14.34 13.14 6.06
N TRP A 381 -13.67 14.29 6.18
CA TRP A 381 -13.83 15.39 5.22
C TRP A 381 -13.52 14.92 3.79
N TRP A 382 -12.45 14.14 3.63
CA TRP A 382 -12.03 13.57 2.33
C TRP A 382 -13.12 12.69 1.71
N SER A 383 -13.74 11.84 2.53
CA SER A 383 -14.83 10.95 2.13
C SER A 383 -16.12 11.72 1.82
N MET A 384 -16.52 12.67 2.69
CA MET A 384 -17.66 13.56 2.49
C MET A 384 -17.59 14.31 1.15
N ASN A 385 -16.39 14.72 0.75
CA ASN A 385 -16.16 15.46 -0.48
C ASN A 385 -15.85 14.57 -1.70
N ARG A 386 -15.91 13.24 -1.53
CA ARG A 386 -15.64 12.23 -2.56
C ARG A 386 -14.29 12.44 -3.26
N MET A 387 -13.27 12.78 -2.48
CA MET A 387 -11.97 13.18 -3.03
C MET A 387 -11.27 12.04 -3.78
N ASN A 388 -11.44 10.78 -3.36
CA ASN A 388 -10.92 9.63 -4.09
C ASN A 388 -11.49 9.52 -5.51
N ASP A 389 -12.81 9.70 -5.67
CA ASP A 389 -13.48 9.70 -6.98
C ASP A 389 -13.04 10.91 -7.82
N TRP A 390 -12.88 12.06 -7.17
CA TRP A 390 -12.45 13.29 -7.82
C TRP A 390 -11.03 13.17 -8.38
N ILE A 391 -10.10 12.58 -7.62
CA ILE A 391 -8.75 12.29 -8.05
C ILE A 391 -8.77 11.35 -9.26
N ALA A 392 -9.49 10.24 -9.19
CA ALA A 392 -9.60 9.29 -10.30
C ALA A 392 -10.15 9.94 -11.57
N ARG A 393 -11.20 10.77 -11.45
CA ARG A 393 -11.80 11.49 -12.58
C ARG A 393 -10.87 12.54 -13.18
N SER A 394 -10.13 13.28 -12.36
CA SER A 394 -9.17 14.27 -12.86
C SER A 394 -8.01 13.56 -13.57
N TYR A 395 -7.56 12.43 -13.04
CA TYR A 395 -6.49 11.63 -13.66
C TYR A 395 -6.93 10.98 -14.98
N SER A 396 -8.18 10.54 -15.10
CA SER A 396 -8.66 9.86 -16.32
C SER A 396 -8.75 10.77 -17.55
N ILE A 397 -8.68 12.09 -17.37
CA ILE A 397 -8.76 13.08 -18.46
C ILE A 397 -7.44 13.87 -18.62
N ARG A 398 -6.38 13.47 -17.92
CA ARG A 398 -5.08 14.15 -17.88
C ARG A 398 -3.96 13.14 -18.07
N THR A 399 -2.85 13.58 -18.66
CA THR A 399 -1.61 12.80 -18.71
C THR A 399 -0.64 13.30 -17.64
N GLU A 400 0.49 12.61 -17.46
CA GLU A 400 1.58 13.07 -16.56
C GLU A 400 2.09 14.47 -16.91
N GLU A 401 2.01 14.86 -18.19
CA GLU A 401 2.36 16.21 -18.66
C GLU A 401 1.44 17.29 -18.07
N ASN A 402 0.25 16.93 -17.59
CA ASN A 402 -0.74 17.83 -16.99
C ASN A 402 -0.82 17.69 -15.46
N ILE A 403 0.27 17.27 -14.81
CA ILE A 403 0.27 17.07 -13.36
C ILE A 403 -0.03 18.35 -12.57
N VAL A 404 0.40 19.51 -13.08
CA VAL A 404 0.14 20.81 -12.45
C VAL A 404 -1.36 21.08 -12.42
N GLU A 405 -2.05 20.87 -13.53
CA GLU A 405 -3.51 21.04 -13.62
C GLU A 405 -4.26 19.99 -12.81
N HIS A 406 -3.75 18.75 -12.75
CA HIS A 406 -4.31 17.71 -11.91
C HIS A 406 -4.28 18.10 -10.42
N VAL A 407 -3.11 18.54 -9.92
CA VAL A 407 -2.98 19.05 -8.55
C VAL A 407 -3.83 20.30 -8.35
N ALA A 408 -4.00 21.15 -9.36
CA ALA A 408 -4.87 22.32 -9.29
C ALA A 408 -6.36 21.95 -9.15
N ASP A 409 -6.82 20.91 -9.85
CA ASP A 409 -8.21 20.42 -9.72
C ASP A 409 -8.50 19.94 -8.29
N VAL A 410 -7.57 19.21 -7.70
CA VAL A 410 -7.67 18.74 -6.31
C VAL A 410 -7.58 19.92 -5.35
N SER A 411 -6.61 20.82 -5.53
CA SER A 411 -6.41 21.98 -4.66
C SER A 411 -7.62 22.91 -4.61
N ARG A 412 -8.25 23.16 -5.77
CA ARG A 412 -9.47 23.99 -5.84
C ARG A 412 -10.62 23.37 -5.06
N ARG A 413 -10.71 22.05 -5.03
CA ARG A 413 -11.75 21.34 -4.28
C ARG A 413 -11.49 21.36 -2.77
N VAL A 414 -10.24 21.22 -2.34
CA VAL A 414 -9.86 21.24 -0.92
C VAL A 414 -9.92 22.66 -0.34
N ASN A 415 -9.42 23.66 -1.06
CA ASN A 415 -9.13 24.99 -0.49
C ASN A 415 -9.99 26.11 -1.07
N GLY A 416 -10.90 25.80 -2.00
CA GLY A 416 -11.70 26.81 -2.71
C GLY A 416 -10.90 27.68 -3.70
N GLY A 417 -9.62 27.35 -3.94
CA GLY A 417 -8.73 28.10 -4.81
C GLY A 417 -7.39 27.40 -5.07
N ALA A 418 -6.49 28.08 -5.77
CA ALA A 418 -5.17 27.57 -6.15
C ALA A 418 -4.01 28.37 -5.50
N ILE A 419 -4.27 29.05 -4.40
CA ILE A 419 -3.22 29.76 -3.64
C ILE A 419 -2.26 28.71 -3.05
N GLY A 420 -0.96 28.92 -3.24
CA GLY A 420 0.08 27.96 -2.84
C GLY A 420 0.18 26.71 -3.74
N LEU A 421 -0.35 26.77 -4.97
CA LEU A 421 -0.36 25.62 -5.88
C LEU A 421 1.07 25.13 -6.22
N ARG A 422 2.03 26.04 -6.40
CA ARG A 422 3.42 25.67 -6.76
C ARG A 422 4.04 24.77 -5.70
N GLU A 423 3.88 25.13 -4.43
CA GLU A 423 4.38 24.37 -3.30
C GLU A 423 3.70 23.00 -3.20
N ARG A 424 2.37 22.93 -3.43
CA ARG A 424 1.64 21.65 -3.42
C ARG A 424 2.06 20.72 -4.54
N VAL A 425 2.28 21.25 -5.75
CA VAL A 425 2.78 20.45 -6.89
C VAL A 425 4.15 19.88 -6.55
N SER A 426 5.05 20.70 -6.01
CA SER A 426 6.38 20.24 -5.60
C SER A 426 6.28 19.12 -4.56
N LEU A 427 5.51 19.33 -3.49
CA LEU A 427 5.31 18.33 -2.44
C LEU A 427 4.68 17.04 -2.99
N PHE A 428 3.67 17.16 -3.85
CA PHE A 428 2.99 16.02 -4.46
C PHE A 428 3.99 15.15 -5.24
N ASN A 429 4.80 15.75 -6.11
CA ASN A 429 5.76 15.00 -6.92
C ASN A 429 6.81 14.28 -6.06
N GLU A 430 7.35 14.97 -5.05
CA GLU A 430 8.34 14.40 -4.15
C GLU A 430 7.76 13.26 -3.31
N LEU A 431 6.55 13.44 -2.76
CA LEU A 431 5.87 12.41 -1.98
C LEU A 431 5.52 11.20 -2.83
N ARG A 432 5.01 11.41 -4.05
CA ARG A 432 4.68 10.34 -4.98
C ARG A 432 5.90 9.46 -5.28
N SER A 433 7.03 10.10 -5.59
CA SER A 433 8.29 9.39 -5.82
C SER A 433 8.71 8.57 -4.59
N MET A 434 8.63 9.13 -3.38
CA MET A 434 8.94 8.39 -2.15
C MET A 434 8.03 7.18 -1.95
N ILE A 435 6.72 7.34 -2.16
CA ILE A 435 5.73 6.28 -1.97
C ILE A 435 5.90 5.17 -3.01
N GLU A 436 6.20 5.50 -4.27
CA GLU A 436 6.43 4.52 -5.33
C GLU A 436 7.69 3.69 -5.09
N VAL A 437 8.77 4.31 -4.58
CA VAL A 437 9.99 3.59 -4.18
C VAL A 437 9.70 2.64 -3.04
N GLU A 438 9.04 3.12 -1.98
CA GLU A 438 8.66 2.23 -0.88
C GLU A 438 7.72 1.12 -1.38
N SER A 439 6.82 1.40 -2.33
CA SER A 439 5.86 0.45 -2.95
C SER A 439 6.48 -0.68 -3.72
N SER A 440 7.71 -0.49 -4.18
CA SER A 440 8.47 -1.47 -4.95
C SER A 440 9.37 -2.36 -4.07
N LEU A 441 9.46 -2.04 -2.77
CA LEU A 441 10.10 -2.84 -1.71
C LEU A 441 9.05 -3.70 -0.98
#